data_AF-A0A2S4Z3H5-F1
#
_entry.id   AF-A0A2S4Z3H5-F1
#
_cell.length_a   1.000
_cell.length_b   1.000
_cell.length_c   1.000
_cell.angle_alpha   90.00
_cell.angle_beta   90.00
_cell.angle_gamma   90.00
#
_symmetry.space_group_name_H-M   'P 1'
#
loop_
_entity.id
_entity.type
_entity.pdbx_description
1 polymer ?
#
loop_
_entity_poly.entity_id
_entity_poly.type
_entity_poly.pdbx_seq_one_letter_code
_entity_poly.pdbx_strand_id
1 'polypeptide(L)'
;MVHIGDGQTRQELPYDHPERFVGAGRDVWGVADIGIPLKPKDPEQSVRQFGEAELLRRVGDALGELGRGAREITDPLPGFSVTDVIGLPSELWLRRTRAVKLELPDLRGRGRRSPSGVPDRLYLRAQCVSWDGHVVVTVFVHAALEAGELRLTLRPHVMTPLYNELKVTDAPVAKRGMRLLGWAVVQALLDAVEAPLTLWRLVTRLGLGEPTDDGRAEEKDPVSLRDRYSTEEVIDMHQSDDAKRHVVLMQACIFRTVSEFLEEMGVDTAPYERQVAAVITNIQVYGDNNAPIQNVAGSGITHVGQDNKAQAGGS
;
A
#
# COMPACT_ATOMS: atom_id res chain seq x y z
N MET A 1 9.76 -25.51 9.38
CA MET A 1 9.26 -24.13 9.52
C MET A 1 8.98 -23.65 8.10
N VAL A 2 7.71 -23.64 7.67
CA VAL A 2 7.34 -23.23 6.31
C VAL A 2 7.10 -21.72 6.38
N HIS A 3 7.99 -20.94 5.77
CA HIS A 3 7.83 -19.50 5.68
C HIS A 3 6.57 -19.20 4.85
N ILE A 4 5.55 -18.62 5.49
CA ILE A 4 4.31 -18.15 4.84
C ILE A 4 4.58 -16.89 3.97
N GLY A 5 5.85 -16.52 3.75
CA GLY A 5 6.27 -15.31 3.04
C GLY A 5 6.47 -15.43 1.53
N ASP A 6 6.64 -16.65 0.98
CA ASP A 6 7.10 -16.81 -0.42
C ASP A 6 5.98 -16.71 -1.49
N GLY A 7 4.76 -16.35 -1.08
CA GLY A 7 3.55 -16.48 -1.91
C GLY A 7 3.16 -15.28 -2.80
N GLN A 8 3.90 -14.17 -2.82
CA GLN A 8 3.56 -12.98 -3.64
C GLN A 8 4.61 -12.67 -4.73
N THR A 9 5.12 -13.71 -5.39
CA THR A 9 6.07 -13.61 -6.52
C THR A 9 5.42 -13.35 -7.87
N ARG A 10 4.08 -13.28 -7.94
CA ARG A 10 3.39 -12.88 -9.17
C ARG A 10 3.59 -11.39 -9.41
N GLN A 11 4.08 -11.08 -10.61
CA GLN A 11 4.26 -9.70 -11.07
C GLN A 11 2.93 -9.08 -11.50
N GLU A 12 1.87 -9.84 -11.74
CA GLU A 12 0.52 -9.29 -11.94
C GLU A 12 -0.25 -9.23 -10.62
N LEU A 13 -0.80 -8.06 -10.32
CA LEU A 13 -1.53 -7.78 -9.10
C LEU A 13 -2.95 -7.29 -9.43
N PRO A 14 -3.98 -8.12 -9.20
CA PRO A 14 -5.35 -7.71 -9.44
C PRO A 14 -5.77 -6.60 -8.46
N TYR A 15 -6.63 -5.69 -8.92
CA TYR A 15 -7.31 -4.73 -8.06
C TYR A 15 -8.83 -4.77 -8.27
N ASP A 16 -9.56 -4.58 -7.17
CA ASP A 16 -11.02 -4.47 -7.15
C ASP A 16 -11.45 -2.99 -7.20
N HIS A 17 -12.69 -2.71 -7.60
CA HIS A 17 -13.27 -1.37 -7.45
C HIS A 17 -13.69 -1.19 -5.98
N PRO A 18 -13.13 -0.23 -5.21
CA PRO A 18 -12.57 1.06 -5.62
C PRO A 18 -11.03 1.19 -5.57
N GLU A 19 -10.31 0.51 -6.48
CA GLU A 19 -8.85 0.60 -6.68
C GLU A 19 -7.97 0.04 -5.53
N ARG A 20 -8.46 -1.00 -4.85
CA ARG A 20 -7.71 -1.72 -3.82
C ARG A 20 -6.98 -2.91 -4.44
N PHE A 21 -5.67 -3.00 -4.24
CA PHE A 21 -4.93 -4.19 -4.65
C PHE A 21 -5.26 -5.39 -3.77
N VAL A 22 -5.64 -6.48 -4.41
CA VAL A 22 -5.98 -7.74 -3.72
C VAL A 22 -4.73 -8.29 -3.06
N GLY A 23 -4.82 -8.55 -1.76
CA GLY A 23 -3.73 -9.04 -0.93
C GLY A 23 -2.73 -7.99 -0.47
N ALA A 24 -3.01 -6.70 -0.67
CA ALA A 24 -2.17 -5.63 -0.15
C ALA A 24 -2.59 -5.15 1.25
N GLY A 25 -3.74 -5.58 1.76
CA GLY A 25 -4.34 -5.04 2.99
C GLY A 25 -5.26 -3.86 2.72
N ARG A 26 -5.54 -3.05 3.73
CA ARG A 26 -6.41 -1.86 3.62
C ARG A 26 -5.58 -0.62 3.26
N ASP A 27 -6.19 0.28 2.51
CA ASP A 27 -5.69 1.64 2.35
C ASP A 27 -6.07 2.43 3.61
N VAL A 28 -5.07 2.73 4.44
CA VAL A 28 -5.27 3.36 5.76
C VAL A 28 -5.03 4.87 5.70
N TRP A 29 -4.30 5.37 4.69
CA TRP A 29 -3.85 6.77 4.61
C TRP A 29 -4.24 7.49 3.32
N GLY A 30 -5.03 6.83 2.47
CA GLY A 30 -5.54 7.37 1.23
C GLY A 30 -4.47 7.43 0.15
N VAL A 31 -4.96 7.60 -1.08
CA VAL A 31 -4.12 7.75 -2.26
C VAL A 31 -3.55 9.17 -2.30
N ALA A 32 -2.24 9.29 -2.46
CA ALA A 32 -1.61 10.55 -2.81
C ALA A 32 -1.47 10.62 -4.33
N ASP A 33 -2.18 11.55 -4.95
CA ASP A 33 -2.19 11.75 -6.40
C ASP A 33 -1.74 13.18 -6.73
N ILE A 34 -0.60 13.29 -7.40
CA ILE A 34 0.11 14.56 -7.59
C ILE A 34 0.28 14.80 -9.09
N GLY A 35 -0.31 15.90 -9.57
CA GLY A 35 -0.14 16.37 -10.94
C GLY A 35 1.04 17.34 -11.02
N ILE A 36 2.01 17.05 -11.89
CA ILE A 36 3.26 17.79 -12.01
C ILE A 36 3.39 18.32 -13.44
N PRO A 37 3.18 19.62 -13.66
CA PRO A 37 3.40 20.22 -14.96
C PRO A 37 4.89 20.12 -15.35
N LEU A 38 5.20 19.57 -16.52
CA LEU A 38 6.58 19.45 -17.01
C LEU A 38 7.06 20.76 -17.66
N LYS A 39 7.01 21.83 -16.88
CA LYS A 39 7.50 23.15 -17.30
C LYS A 39 8.99 23.26 -17.01
N PRO A 40 9.78 23.86 -17.90
CA PRO A 40 11.19 24.09 -17.64
C PRO A 40 11.36 25.08 -16.48
N LYS A 41 12.37 24.83 -15.64
CA LYS A 41 12.78 25.72 -14.54
C LYS A 41 13.36 27.03 -15.04
N ASP A 42 14.12 26.96 -16.14
CA ASP A 42 14.68 28.10 -16.86
C ASP A 42 14.00 28.20 -18.23
N PRO A 43 13.32 29.32 -18.56
CA PRO A 43 12.67 29.52 -19.86
C PRO A 43 13.61 29.37 -21.07
N GLU A 44 14.93 29.55 -20.88
CA GLU A 44 15.93 29.40 -21.95
C GLU A 44 16.38 27.94 -22.14
N GLN A 45 16.00 27.04 -21.24
CA GLN A 45 16.37 25.63 -21.27
C GLN A 45 15.17 24.73 -21.53
N SER A 46 15.40 23.61 -22.22
CA SER A 46 14.38 22.58 -22.42
C SER A 46 14.47 21.49 -21.35
N VAL A 47 13.32 21.00 -20.88
CA VAL A 47 13.25 19.80 -20.05
C VAL A 47 13.86 18.62 -20.81
N ARG A 48 14.77 17.88 -20.17
CA ARG A 48 15.37 16.67 -20.73
C ARG A 48 14.30 15.58 -20.83
N GLN A 49 14.28 14.84 -21.93
CA GLN A 49 13.32 13.76 -22.11
C GLN A 49 13.64 12.57 -21.19
N PHE A 50 12.62 12.05 -20.52
CA PHE A 50 12.69 10.84 -19.70
C PHE A 50 11.41 10.01 -19.85
N GLY A 51 11.44 8.74 -19.42
CA GLY A 51 10.26 7.86 -19.38
C GLY A 51 9.83 7.53 -17.96
N GLU A 52 8.60 7.04 -17.78
CA GLU A 52 8.05 6.66 -16.47
C GLU A 52 8.89 5.55 -15.83
N ALA A 53 9.34 4.57 -16.63
CA ALA A 53 10.18 3.48 -16.17
C ALA A 53 11.56 3.96 -15.66
N GLU A 54 12.07 5.06 -16.22
CA GLU A 54 13.33 5.65 -15.77
C GLU A 54 13.17 6.31 -14.40
N LEU A 55 12.09 7.08 -14.22
CA LEU A 55 11.72 7.66 -12.93
C LEU A 55 11.47 6.57 -11.87
N LEU A 56 10.66 5.56 -12.19
CA LEU A 56 10.35 4.47 -11.26
C LEU A 56 11.61 3.68 -10.88
N ARG A 57 12.55 3.48 -11.81
CA ARG A 57 13.84 2.86 -11.51
C ARG A 57 14.66 3.70 -10.53
N ARG A 58 14.77 5.02 -10.75
CA ARG A 58 15.46 5.92 -9.81
C ARG A 58 14.82 5.88 -8.41
N VAL A 59 13.49 5.85 -8.34
CA VAL A 59 12.75 5.71 -7.08
C VAL A 59 13.02 4.34 -6.44
N GLY A 60 13.06 3.27 -7.23
CA GLY A 60 13.37 1.92 -6.74
C GLY A 60 14.77 1.79 -6.18
N ASP A 61 15.76 2.41 -6.82
CA ASP A 61 17.14 2.47 -6.34
C ASP A 61 17.20 3.18 -4.98
N ALA A 62 16.57 4.36 -4.87
CA ALA A 62 16.53 5.14 -3.63
C ALA A 62 15.80 4.41 -2.48
N LEU A 63 14.68 3.74 -2.77
CA LEU A 63 13.99 2.91 -1.80
C LEU A 63 14.83 1.70 -1.38
N GLY A 64 15.58 1.09 -2.31
CA GLY A 64 16.51 0.01 -2.00
C GLY A 64 17.64 0.45 -1.06
N GLU A 65 18.13 1.68 -1.20
CA GLU A 65 19.07 2.29 -0.24
C GLU A 65 18.40 2.58 1.11
N LEU A 66 17.19 3.16 1.12
CA LEU A 66 16.41 3.37 2.34
C LEU A 66 16.22 2.07 3.13
N GLY A 67 15.85 0.99 2.44
CA GLY A 67 15.61 -0.32 3.05
C GLY A 67 16.86 -0.93 3.66
N ARG A 68 18.05 -0.69 3.08
CA ARG A 68 19.32 -1.14 3.64
C ARG A 68 19.75 -0.34 4.87
N GLY A 69 19.27 0.90 5.00
CA GLY A 69 19.64 1.83 6.05
C GLY A 69 21.11 2.28 5.97
N ALA A 70 21.42 3.41 6.60
CA ALA A 70 22.80 3.77 6.89
C ALA A 70 23.25 2.90 8.07
N ARG A 71 23.75 1.69 7.80
CA ARG A 71 24.01 0.63 8.80
C ARG A 71 24.85 1.05 10.01
N GLU A 72 25.59 2.15 9.90
CA GLU A 72 26.40 2.73 10.97
C GLU A 72 25.57 3.50 12.02
N ILE A 73 24.36 3.95 11.65
CA ILE A 73 23.51 4.87 12.44
C ILE A 73 22.10 4.29 12.64
N THR A 74 21.57 3.55 11.67
CA THR A 74 20.18 3.06 11.65
C THR A 74 20.10 1.60 11.25
N ASP A 75 19.18 0.86 11.85
CA ASP A 75 18.82 -0.48 11.39
C ASP A 75 18.12 -0.46 10.02
N PRO A 76 18.27 -1.53 9.20
CA PRO A 76 17.54 -1.68 7.95
C PRO A 76 16.02 -1.79 8.19
N LEU A 77 15.23 -1.43 7.19
CA LEU A 77 13.79 -1.71 7.23
C LEU A 77 13.55 -3.23 7.20
N PRO A 78 12.70 -3.76 8.10
CA PRO A 78 12.52 -5.19 8.25
C PRO A 78 11.84 -5.80 7.02
N GLY A 79 12.40 -6.91 6.52
CA GLY A 79 11.86 -7.65 5.37
C GLY A 79 11.67 -6.79 4.12
N PHE A 80 12.46 -5.73 3.95
CA PHE A 80 12.21 -4.73 2.92
C PHE A 80 12.51 -5.27 1.52
N SER A 81 11.60 -5.03 0.58
CA SER A 81 11.76 -5.40 -0.82
C SER A 81 11.17 -4.35 -1.75
N VAL A 82 11.76 -4.25 -2.94
CA VAL A 82 11.28 -3.39 -4.02
C VAL A 82 11.17 -4.23 -5.28
N THR A 83 10.00 -4.25 -5.91
CA THR A 83 9.73 -5.07 -7.10
C THR A 83 8.79 -4.36 -8.05
N ASP A 84 9.02 -4.48 -9.35
CA ASP A 84 8.05 -4.04 -10.36
C ASP A 84 6.87 -5.01 -10.45
N VAL A 85 5.67 -4.46 -10.54
CA VAL A 85 4.42 -5.21 -10.70
C VAL A 85 3.50 -4.53 -11.72
N ILE A 86 2.59 -5.30 -12.32
CA ILE A 86 1.51 -4.82 -13.17
C ILE A 86 0.21 -4.85 -12.38
N GLY A 87 -0.38 -3.69 -12.16
CA GLY A 87 -1.77 -3.57 -11.72
C GLY A 87 -2.74 -3.74 -12.88
N LEU A 88 -3.80 -4.50 -12.68
CA LEU A 88 -4.85 -4.75 -13.67
C LEU A 88 -6.19 -5.06 -12.99
N PRO A 89 -7.33 -4.81 -13.65
CA PRO A 89 -8.63 -5.17 -13.11
C PRO A 89 -8.72 -6.67 -12.78
N SER A 90 -9.32 -7.00 -11.65
CA SER A 90 -9.54 -8.37 -11.19
C SER A 90 -10.14 -9.30 -12.25
N GLU A 91 -11.15 -8.83 -13.00
CA GLU A 91 -11.78 -9.58 -14.09
C GLU A 91 -10.79 -9.94 -15.21
N LEU A 92 -9.91 -9.00 -15.57
CA LEU A 92 -8.90 -9.22 -16.61
C LEU A 92 -7.83 -10.19 -16.13
N TRP A 93 -7.43 -10.10 -14.86
CA TRP A 93 -6.51 -11.04 -14.23
C TRP A 93 -7.07 -12.46 -14.17
N LEU A 94 -8.35 -12.62 -13.80
CA LEU A 94 -9.03 -13.92 -13.81
C LEU A 94 -9.06 -14.53 -15.22
N ARG A 95 -9.31 -13.72 -16.25
CA ARG A 95 -9.26 -14.19 -17.65
C ARG A 95 -7.86 -14.64 -18.06
N ARG A 96 -6.81 -13.88 -17.69
CA ARG A 96 -5.41 -14.24 -17.99
C ARG A 96 -4.95 -15.50 -17.27
N THR A 97 -5.28 -15.63 -15.99
CA THR A 97 -4.86 -16.77 -15.17
C THR A 97 -5.57 -18.08 -15.56
N ARG A 98 -6.77 -18.00 -16.15
CA ARG A 98 -7.49 -19.15 -16.71
C ARG A 98 -7.02 -19.55 -18.11
N ALA A 99 -6.19 -18.74 -18.77
CA ALA A 99 -5.65 -19.09 -20.08
C ALA A 99 -4.68 -20.27 -19.98
N VAL A 100 -4.78 -21.21 -20.93
CA VAL A 100 -3.98 -22.46 -20.96
C VAL A 100 -2.47 -22.18 -21.05
N LYS A 101 -2.08 -21.00 -21.54
CA LYS A 101 -0.70 -20.53 -21.61
C LYS A 101 -0.54 -19.31 -20.71
N LEU A 102 0.18 -19.49 -19.60
CA LEU A 102 0.59 -18.39 -18.74
C LEU A 102 1.67 -17.57 -19.46
N GLU A 103 1.31 -16.43 -20.01
CA GLU A 103 2.28 -15.48 -20.53
C GLU A 103 2.80 -14.60 -19.39
N LEU A 104 4.12 -14.59 -19.19
CA LEU A 104 4.73 -13.67 -18.24
C LEU A 104 4.51 -12.24 -18.75
N PRO A 105 4.17 -11.28 -17.88
CA PRO A 105 3.91 -9.93 -18.33
C PRO A 105 5.20 -9.30 -18.86
N ASP A 106 5.14 -8.73 -20.06
CA ASP A 106 6.24 -7.90 -20.54
C ASP A 106 6.21 -6.54 -19.81
N LEU A 107 7.12 -6.41 -18.84
CA LEU A 107 7.36 -5.20 -18.08
C LEU A 107 8.16 -4.16 -18.89
N ARG A 108 8.86 -4.59 -19.96
CA ARG A 108 9.71 -3.70 -20.75
C ARG A 108 8.85 -2.79 -21.62
N GLY A 109 9.17 -1.49 -21.62
CA GLY A 109 8.49 -0.50 -22.47
C GLY A 109 7.04 -0.17 -22.11
N ARG A 110 6.50 -0.69 -20.99
CA ARG A 110 5.17 -0.32 -20.49
C ARG A 110 5.10 1.14 -20.03
N GLY A 111 6.18 1.66 -19.44
CA GLY A 111 6.27 3.04 -18.95
C GLY A 111 6.37 4.16 -20.01
N ARG A 112 5.97 3.86 -21.26
CA ARG A 112 5.90 4.82 -22.38
C ARG A 112 4.50 4.91 -22.99
N ARG A 113 3.55 4.10 -22.52
CA ARG A 113 2.18 4.11 -23.03
C ARG A 113 1.35 4.98 -22.11
N SER A 114 0.66 5.95 -22.70
CA SER A 114 -0.38 6.71 -22.03
C SER A 114 -1.30 5.74 -21.26
N PRO A 115 -1.41 5.89 -19.93
CA PRO A 115 -2.39 5.17 -19.13
C PRO A 115 -3.75 5.01 -19.81
N SER A 116 -4.28 6.06 -20.42
CA SER A 116 -5.63 6.05 -21.00
C SER A 116 -5.94 4.92 -22.01
N GLY A 117 -4.93 4.32 -22.64
CA GLY A 117 -5.11 3.33 -23.71
C GLY A 117 -5.06 1.85 -23.29
N VAL A 118 -4.65 1.52 -22.06
CA VAL A 118 -4.50 0.13 -21.60
C VAL A 118 -4.91 -0.04 -20.13
N PRO A 119 -5.54 -1.16 -19.74
CA PRO A 119 -5.88 -1.42 -18.34
C PRO A 119 -4.67 -1.81 -17.47
N ASP A 120 -3.59 -2.29 -18.10
CA ASP A 120 -2.36 -2.68 -17.41
C ASP A 120 -1.56 -1.43 -16.98
N ARG A 121 -1.15 -1.39 -15.72
CA ARG A 121 -0.40 -0.27 -15.14
C ARG A 121 0.88 -0.78 -14.51
N LEU A 122 2.03 -0.20 -14.90
CA LEU A 122 3.29 -0.48 -14.21
C LEU A 122 3.29 0.23 -12.86
N TYR A 123 3.52 -0.52 -11.80
CA TYR A 123 3.74 -0.01 -10.46
C TYR A 123 5.09 -0.49 -9.95
N LEU A 124 5.76 0.37 -9.18
CA LEU A 124 6.80 -0.05 -8.27
C LEU A 124 6.15 -0.43 -6.94
N ARG A 125 6.37 -1.65 -6.46
CA ARG A 125 5.92 -2.13 -5.15
C ARG A 125 7.08 -2.08 -4.17
N ALA A 126 7.00 -1.20 -3.18
CA ALA A 126 7.88 -1.18 -2.02
C ALA A 126 7.17 -1.82 -0.83
N GLN A 127 7.76 -2.85 -0.23
CA GLN A 127 7.13 -3.61 0.85
C GLN A 127 8.06 -3.72 2.04
N CYS A 128 7.52 -3.50 3.24
CA CYS A 128 8.17 -3.70 4.53
C CYS A 128 7.38 -4.75 5.32
N VAL A 129 8.05 -5.82 5.75
CA VAL A 129 7.45 -6.93 6.49
C VAL A 129 8.04 -6.94 7.90
N SER A 130 7.26 -6.47 8.87
CA SER A 130 7.66 -6.35 10.27
C SER A 130 6.84 -7.26 11.17
N TRP A 131 7.26 -7.37 12.43
CA TRP A 131 6.57 -8.16 13.46
C TRP A 131 6.33 -9.61 13.01
N ASP A 132 7.36 -10.29 12.51
CA ASP A 132 7.28 -11.68 11.99
C ASP A 132 6.19 -11.88 10.92
N GLY A 133 5.91 -10.84 10.14
CA GLY A 133 4.87 -10.85 9.11
C GLY A 133 3.47 -10.65 9.66
N HIS A 134 3.30 -10.11 10.85
CA HIS A 134 2.02 -9.61 11.34
C HIS A 134 1.65 -8.26 10.71
N VAL A 135 2.64 -7.42 10.43
CA VAL A 135 2.43 -6.12 9.78
C VAL A 135 3.16 -6.14 8.45
N VAL A 136 2.40 -5.96 7.37
CA VAL A 136 2.97 -5.81 6.02
C VAL A 136 2.52 -4.47 5.47
N VAL A 137 3.47 -3.56 5.32
CA VAL A 137 3.24 -2.25 4.72
C VAL A 137 3.70 -2.32 3.27
N THR A 138 2.82 -1.95 2.35
CA THR A 138 3.14 -1.93 0.92
C THR A 138 2.78 -0.56 0.35
N VAL A 139 3.74 0.13 -0.27
CA VAL A 139 3.49 1.37 -1.02
C VAL A 139 3.64 1.06 -2.50
N PHE A 140 2.54 1.23 -3.24
CA PHE A 140 2.58 1.16 -4.71
C PHE A 140 2.81 2.55 -5.27
N VAL A 141 3.77 2.67 -6.18
CA VAL A 141 4.10 3.93 -6.87
C VAL A 141 3.85 3.76 -8.35
N HIS A 142 3.05 4.65 -8.92
CA HIS A 142 2.82 4.73 -10.36
C HIS A 142 3.17 6.12 -10.87
N ALA A 143 3.75 6.16 -12.06
CA ALA A 143 4.06 7.38 -12.79
C ALA A 143 3.43 7.27 -14.17
N ALA A 144 2.81 8.37 -14.60
CA ALA A 144 2.14 8.50 -15.88
C ALA A 144 2.56 9.83 -16.54
N LEU A 145 3.07 9.76 -17.76
CA LEU A 145 3.43 10.93 -18.56
C LEU A 145 2.36 11.14 -19.64
N GLU A 146 1.49 12.13 -19.43
CA GLU A 146 0.39 12.44 -20.34
C GLU A 146 0.21 13.94 -20.50
N ALA A 147 -0.03 14.39 -21.74
CA ALA A 147 -0.40 15.78 -22.05
C ALA A 147 0.56 16.87 -21.50
N GLY A 148 1.85 16.56 -21.33
CA GLY A 148 2.84 17.50 -20.77
C GLY A 148 2.85 17.57 -19.23
N GLU A 149 2.18 16.63 -18.58
CA GLU A 149 2.18 16.47 -17.13
C GLU A 149 2.70 15.09 -16.74
N LEU A 150 3.39 15.03 -15.61
CA LEU A 150 3.67 13.81 -14.88
C LEU A 150 2.62 13.67 -13.78
N ARG A 151 1.84 12.60 -13.83
CA ARG A 151 0.95 12.20 -12.74
C ARG A 151 1.65 11.13 -11.91
N LEU A 152 1.89 11.44 -10.64
CA LEU A 152 2.50 10.55 -9.67
C LEU A 152 1.42 10.07 -8.69
N THR A 153 1.20 8.77 -8.62
CA THR A 153 0.20 8.16 -7.72
C THR A 153 0.87 7.22 -6.74
N LEU A 154 0.71 7.47 -5.44
CA LEU A 154 1.19 6.62 -4.35
C LEU A 154 0.00 6.02 -3.61
N ARG A 155 0.00 4.70 -3.43
CA ARG A 155 -1.06 3.96 -2.76
C ARG A 155 -0.49 3.14 -1.59
N PRO A 156 -0.45 3.70 -0.36
CA PRO A 156 -0.03 2.96 0.81
C PRO A 156 -1.11 1.97 1.23
N HIS A 157 -0.71 0.73 1.50
CA HIS A 157 -1.58 -0.31 2.02
C HIS A 157 -0.93 -0.95 3.24
N VAL A 158 -1.75 -1.29 4.23
CA VAL A 158 -1.33 -2.04 5.41
C VAL A 158 -2.16 -3.29 5.52
N MET A 159 -1.47 -4.42 5.48
CA MET A 159 -2.04 -5.66 5.93
C MET A 159 -1.96 -5.74 7.45
N THR A 160 -3.12 -5.83 8.08
CA THR A 160 -3.27 -6.04 9.51
C THR A 160 -2.92 -7.48 9.91
N PRO A 161 -2.67 -7.74 11.21
CA PRO A 161 -2.37 -9.08 11.71
C PRO A 161 -3.47 -10.10 11.41
N LEU A 162 -3.09 -11.37 11.26
CA LEU A 162 -4.05 -12.48 11.19
C LEU A 162 -4.80 -12.64 12.52
N TYR A 163 -6.04 -13.16 12.45
CA TYR A 163 -6.81 -13.51 13.65
C TYR A 163 -5.98 -14.36 14.63
N ASN A 164 -6.09 -14.03 15.92
CA ASN A 164 -5.38 -14.74 16.99
C ASN A 164 -5.60 -16.26 16.96
N GLU A 165 -6.75 -16.72 16.47
CA GLU A 165 -7.11 -18.14 16.36
C GLU A 165 -6.35 -18.89 15.26
N LEU A 166 -5.83 -18.17 14.27
CA LEU A 166 -4.99 -18.68 13.19
C LEU A 166 -3.49 -18.52 13.51
N LYS A 167 -3.13 -17.87 14.63
CA LYS A 167 -1.76 -17.84 15.10
C LYS A 167 -1.31 -19.27 15.39
N VAL A 168 -0.26 -19.69 14.69
CA VAL A 168 0.54 -20.84 15.10
C VAL A 168 1.29 -20.43 16.36
N THR A 169 0.58 -20.39 17.48
CA THR A 169 1.19 -20.34 18.80
C THR A 169 1.94 -21.66 19.02
N ASP A 170 3.04 -21.67 19.76
CA ASP A 170 3.72 -22.91 20.20
C ASP A 170 2.88 -23.75 21.19
N ALA A 171 1.55 -23.62 21.16
CA ALA A 171 0.64 -24.40 21.98
C ALA A 171 0.61 -25.87 21.52
N PRO A 172 0.58 -26.84 22.46
CA PRO A 172 0.71 -28.25 22.16
C PRO A 172 -0.38 -28.73 21.19
N VAL A 173 0.07 -29.40 20.13
CA VAL A 173 -0.67 -29.90 18.95
C VAL A 173 -1.98 -30.64 19.32
N ALA A 174 -2.05 -31.25 20.50
CA ALA A 174 -3.21 -32.00 20.99
C ALA A 174 -4.49 -31.15 21.20
N LYS A 175 -4.38 -29.88 21.62
CA LYS A 175 -5.56 -28.99 21.79
C LYS A 175 -6.01 -28.32 20.48
N ARG A 176 -5.15 -28.34 19.46
CA ARG A 176 -5.35 -27.73 18.14
C ARG A 176 -6.31 -28.53 17.27
N GLY A 177 -6.17 -29.86 17.24
CA GLY A 177 -7.02 -30.74 16.44
C GLY A 177 -8.50 -30.61 16.79
N MET A 178 -8.84 -30.59 18.09
CA MET A 178 -10.24 -30.61 18.53
C MET A 178 -10.97 -29.27 18.32
N ARG A 179 -10.26 -28.14 18.42
CA ARG A 179 -10.82 -26.81 18.17
C ARG A 179 -10.96 -26.48 16.68
N LEU A 180 -9.96 -26.84 15.87
CA LEU A 180 -10.06 -26.72 14.41
C LEU A 180 -11.12 -27.63 13.83
N LEU A 181 -11.27 -28.86 14.37
CA LEU A 181 -12.36 -29.76 13.98
C LEU A 181 -13.71 -29.17 14.38
N GLY A 182 -13.84 -28.62 15.59
CA GLY A 182 -15.06 -27.94 16.03
C GLY A 182 -15.42 -26.74 15.16
N TRP A 183 -14.44 -25.91 14.81
CA TRP A 183 -14.64 -24.76 13.93
C TRP A 183 -14.97 -25.18 12.49
N ALA A 184 -14.26 -26.17 11.93
CA ALA A 184 -14.54 -26.72 10.61
C ALA A 184 -15.94 -27.37 10.54
N VAL A 185 -16.40 -27.99 11.63
CA VAL A 185 -17.77 -28.52 11.74
C VAL A 185 -18.80 -27.39 11.79
N VAL A 186 -18.53 -26.30 12.51
CA VAL A 186 -19.43 -25.13 12.53
C VAL A 186 -19.50 -24.45 11.16
N GLN A 187 -18.38 -24.29 10.46
CA GLN A 187 -18.35 -23.77 9.09
C GLN A 187 -19.07 -24.72 8.13
N ALA A 188 -18.84 -26.03 8.22
CA ALA A 188 -19.56 -27.02 7.41
C ALA A 188 -21.08 -27.03 7.70
N LEU A 189 -21.51 -26.75 8.93
CA LEU A 189 -22.93 -26.61 9.27
C LEU A 189 -23.53 -25.29 8.75
N LEU A 190 -22.78 -24.19 8.77
CA LEU A 190 -23.20 -22.93 8.15
C LEU A 190 -23.31 -23.08 6.62
N ASP A 191 -22.34 -23.73 6.00
CA ASP A 191 -22.36 -24.08 4.57
C ASP A 191 -23.51 -25.04 4.23
N ALA A 192 -23.86 -25.95 5.14
CA ALA A 192 -25.00 -26.86 5.00
C ALA A 192 -26.38 -26.18 5.16
N VAL A 193 -26.44 -24.97 5.73
CA VAL A 193 -27.65 -24.14 5.77
C VAL A 193 -27.73 -23.24 4.53
N GLU A 194 -26.60 -22.79 3.98
CA GLU A 194 -26.55 -22.05 2.71
C GLU A 194 -26.77 -22.97 1.49
N ALA A 195 -26.40 -24.24 1.56
CA ALA A 195 -26.61 -25.24 0.51
C ALA A 195 -28.09 -25.46 0.10
N PRO A 196 -29.06 -25.62 1.02
CA PRO A 196 -30.48 -25.71 0.65
C PRO A 196 -31.06 -24.38 0.16
N LEU A 197 -30.54 -23.23 0.61
CA LEU A 197 -30.93 -21.91 0.13
C LEU A 197 -30.45 -21.65 -1.31
N THR A 198 -29.22 -22.08 -1.64
CA THR A 198 -28.68 -22.03 -2.99
C THR A 198 -29.36 -23.05 -3.91
N LEU A 199 -29.68 -24.26 -3.41
CA LEU A 199 -30.45 -25.26 -4.14
C LEU A 199 -31.89 -24.82 -4.40
N TRP A 200 -32.57 -24.19 -3.44
CA TRP A 200 -33.89 -23.59 -3.65
C TRP A 200 -33.80 -22.52 -4.73
N ARG A 201 -32.85 -21.58 -4.63
CA ARG A 201 -32.64 -20.52 -5.63
C ARG A 201 -32.36 -21.08 -7.02
N LEU A 202 -31.60 -22.19 -7.11
CA LEU A 202 -31.32 -22.92 -8.34
C LEU A 202 -32.57 -23.57 -8.92
N VAL A 203 -33.39 -24.23 -8.08
CA VAL A 203 -34.67 -24.83 -8.49
C VAL A 203 -35.66 -23.77 -8.97
N THR A 204 -35.72 -22.61 -8.31
CA THR A 204 -36.55 -21.49 -8.77
C THR A 204 -36.05 -20.89 -10.08
N ARG A 205 -34.74 -20.80 -10.33
CA ARG A 205 -34.20 -20.34 -11.62
C ARG A 205 -34.41 -21.34 -12.75
N LEU A 206 -34.25 -22.64 -12.47
CA LEU A 206 -34.54 -23.72 -13.44
C LEU A 206 -36.02 -23.76 -13.82
N GLY A 207 -36.92 -23.42 -12.88
CA GLY A 207 -38.36 -23.28 -13.16
C GLY A 207 -38.73 -22.05 -14.01
N LEU A 208 -37.85 -21.04 -14.10
CA LEU A 208 -38.09 -19.80 -14.85
C LEU A 208 -37.42 -19.76 -16.24
N GLY A 209 -36.70 -20.81 -16.65
CA GLY A 209 -36.20 -20.95 -18.02
C GLY A 209 -35.07 -19.99 -18.41
N GLU A 210 -34.25 -19.54 -17.45
CA GLU A 210 -33.03 -18.78 -17.75
C GLU A 210 -31.92 -19.70 -18.28
N PRO A 211 -31.10 -19.24 -19.25
CA PRO A 211 -30.07 -20.06 -19.88
C PRO A 211 -29.01 -20.51 -18.85
N THR A 212 -28.66 -21.79 -18.96
CA THR A 212 -27.75 -22.52 -18.06
C THR A 212 -26.31 -22.13 -18.38
N ASP A 213 -25.70 -21.33 -17.51
CA ASP A 213 -24.26 -21.11 -17.49
C ASP A 213 -23.57 -22.26 -16.74
N ASP A 214 -22.45 -22.74 -17.28
CA ASP A 214 -21.76 -23.97 -16.86
C ASP A 214 -21.40 -23.90 -15.37
N GLY A 215 -21.85 -24.89 -14.59
CA GLY A 215 -21.89 -24.93 -13.13
C GLY A 215 -20.56 -24.96 -12.37
N ARG A 216 -19.54 -24.24 -12.80
CA ARG A 216 -18.48 -23.77 -11.90
C ARG A 216 -19.04 -22.49 -11.29
N ALA A 217 -19.37 -22.51 -10.00
CA ALA A 217 -19.64 -21.27 -9.28
C ALA A 217 -18.50 -20.30 -9.62
N GLU A 218 -18.82 -19.30 -10.43
CA GLU A 218 -17.83 -18.38 -10.98
C GLU A 218 -17.26 -17.64 -9.77
N GLU A 219 -16.04 -18.00 -9.36
CA GLU A 219 -15.32 -17.24 -8.34
C GLU A 219 -15.13 -15.85 -8.95
N LYS A 220 -16.04 -14.96 -8.54
CA LYS A 220 -16.33 -13.71 -9.24
C LYS A 220 -15.19 -12.72 -9.08
N ASP A 221 -14.50 -12.78 -7.94
CA ASP A 221 -13.43 -11.88 -7.56
C ASP A 221 -12.24 -12.66 -6.98
N PRO A 222 -10.99 -12.33 -7.34
CA PRO A 222 -9.82 -12.95 -6.75
C PRO A 222 -9.74 -12.60 -5.26
N VAL A 223 -9.58 -13.60 -4.41
CA VAL A 223 -9.48 -13.40 -2.95
C VAL A 223 -8.05 -13.68 -2.48
N SER A 224 -7.47 -12.74 -1.74
CA SER A 224 -6.27 -13.03 -0.96
C SER A 224 -6.66 -13.74 0.33
N LEU A 225 -6.15 -14.96 0.54
CA LEU A 225 -6.34 -15.70 1.79
C LEU A 225 -5.88 -14.87 2.99
N ARG A 226 -4.76 -14.15 2.84
CA ARG A 226 -4.25 -13.29 3.90
C ARG A 226 -5.22 -12.17 4.21
N ASP A 227 -5.75 -11.46 3.21
CA ASP A 227 -6.77 -10.41 3.43
C ASP A 227 -8.01 -10.97 4.14
N ARG A 228 -8.49 -12.15 3.70
CA ARG A 228 -9.68 -12.79 4.27
C ARG A 228 -9.53 -13.13 5.75
N TYR A 229 -8.31 -13.41 6.19
CA TYR A 229 -8.01 -13.84 7.55
C TYR A 229 -7.30 -12.77 8.41
N SER A 230 -7.19 -11.55 7.91
CA SER A 230 -6.66 -10.40 8.64
C SER A 230 -7.74 -9.76 9.52
N THR A 231 -7.37 -9.31 10.72
CA THR A 231 -8.25 -8.53 11.62
C THR A 231 -8.64 -7.21 10.99
N GLU A 232 -9.74 -6.57 11.39
CA GLU A 232 -10.14 -5.27 10.83
C GLU A 232 -9.16 -4.13 11.18
N GLU A 233 -8.60 -4.15 12.38
CA GLU A 233 -7.68 -3.12 12.84
C GLU A 233 -6.44 -3.72 13.49
N VAL A 234 -5.39 -2.91 13.57
CA VAL A 234 -4.20 -3.22 14.35
C VAL A 234 -4.51 -2.85 15.81
N ILE A 235 -4.69 -3.87 16.66
CA ILE A 235 -5.05 -3.69 18.07
C ILE A 235 -3.84 -3.16 18.88
N ASP A 236 -2.64 -3.52 18.46
CA ASP A 236 -1.40 -3.15 19.14
C ASP A 236 -0.94 -1.74 18.71
N MET A 237 -0.76 -0.87 19.71
CA MET A 237 -0.36 0.53 19.49
C MET A 237 0.99 0.63 18.76
N HIS A 238 1.99 -0.18 19.13
CA HIS A 238 3.32 -0.12 18.52
C HIS A 238 3.33 -0.65 17.08
N GLN A 239 2.53 -1.68 16.79
CA GLN A 239 2.32 -2.15 15.42
C GLN A 239 1.67 -1.07 14.54
N SER A 240 0.70 -0.33 15.09
CA SER A 240 0.06 0.78 14.39
C SER A 240 1.05 1.92 14.12
N ASP A 241 1.83 2.31 15.12
CA ASP A 241 2.83 3.36 15.00
C ASP A 241 3.97 2.97 14.04
N ASP A 242 4.43 1.73 14.08
CA ASP A 242 5.41 1.21 13.14
C ASP A 242 4.87 1.18 11.71
N ALA A 243 3.60 0.76 11.52
CA ALA A 243 2.98 0.77 10.20
C ALA A 243 2.95 2.20 9.61
N LYS A 244 2.53 3.19 10.42
CA LYS A 244 2.56 4.62 10.05
C LYS A 244 3.97 5.07 9.70
N ARG A 245 4.93 4.80 10.58
CA ARG A 245 6.34 5.18 10.41
C ARG A 245 6.91 4.63 9.11
N HIS A 246 6.65 3.36 8.79
CA HIS A 246 7.12 2.75 7.55
C HIS A 246 6.52 3.42 6.30
N VAL A 247 5.22 3.74 6.31
CA VAL A 247 4.59 4.47 5.19
C VAL A 247 5.23 5.85 5.02
N VAL A 248 5.36 6.61 6.11
CA VAL A 248 5.94 7.97 6.07
C VAL A 248 7.39 7.93 5.56
N LEU A 249 8.20 6.98 6.02
CA LEU A 249 9.59 6.82 5.54
C LEU A 249 9.66 6.52 4.05
N MET A 250 8.83 5.59 3.56
CA MET A 250 8.77 5.25 2.14
C MET A 250 8.29 6.43 1.29
N GLN A 251 7.20 7.09 1.69
CA GLN A 251 6.64 8.25 0.97
C GLN A 251 7.61 9.41 0.94
N ALA A 252 8.25 9.75 2.07
CA ALA A 252 9.25 10.81 2.13
C ALA A 252 10.44 10.52 1.21
N CYS A 253 10.92 9.27 1.16
CA CYS A 253 11.97 8.87 0.22
C CYS A 253 11.52 9.05 -1.24
N ILE A 254 10.31 8.57 -1.59
CA ILE A 254 9.77 8.71 -2.94
C ILE A 254 9.66 10.18 -3.31
N PHE A 255 9.09 11.02 -2.43
CA PHE A 255 8.87 12.42 -2.75
C PHE A 255 10.17 13.19 -2.96
N ARG A 256 11.16 12.96 -2.09
CA ARG A 256 12.50 13.54 -2.23
C ARG A 256 13.15 13.11 -3.55
N THR A 257 13.16 11.82 -3.84
CA THR A 257 13.80 11.28 -5.05
C THR A 257 13.13 11.76 -6.34
N VAL A 258 11.80 11.91 -6.35
CA VAL A 258 11.09 12.50 -7.49
C VAL A 258 11.48 13.97 -7.66
N SER A 259 11.58 14.74 -6.57
CA SER A 259 12.03 16.15 -6.65
C SER A 259 13.43 16.24 -7.26
N GLU A 260 14.38 15.50 -6.69
CA GLU A 260 15.77 15.45 -7.15
C GLU A 260 15.84 15.07 -8.64
N PHE A 261 15.11 14.03 -9.05
CA PHE A 261 15.07 13.60 -10.44
C PHE A 261 14.50 14.67 -11.38
N LEU A 262 13.40 15.33 -11.01
CA LEU A 262 12.77 16.36 -11.83
C LEU A 262 13.66 17.60 -11.96
N GLU A 263 14.34 18.00 -10.89
CA GLU A 263 15.32 19.08 -10.93
C GLU A 263 16.49 18.76 -11.87
N GLU A 264 17.02 17.53 -11.83
CA GLU A 264 18.07 17.06 -12.74
C GLU A 264 17.61 17.06 -14.23
N MET A 265 16.30 16.87 -14.47
CA MET A 265 15.71 16.97 -15.81
C MET A 265 15.38 18.41 -16.22
N GLY A 266 15.59 19.39 -15.34
CA GLY A 266 15.34 20.81 -15.60
C GLY A 266 13.88 21.24 -15.45
N VAL A 267 13.06 20.48 -14.70
CA VAL A 267 11.65 20.79 -14.43
C VAL A 267 11.53 21.76 -13.26
N ASP A 268 10.56 22.67 -13.32
CA ASP A 268 10.15 23.50 -12.18
C ASP A 268 9.38 22.66 -11.13
N THR A 269 10.03 22.39 -10.00
CA THR A 269 9.49 21.58 -8.90
C THR A 269 8.67 22.37 -7.89
N ALA A 270 8.59 23.70 -7.96
CA ALA A 270 7.86 24.49 -6.97
C ALA A 270 6.35 24.16 -6.85
N PRO A 271 5.61 23.83 -7.94
CA PRO A 271 4.23 23.33 -7.82
C PRO A 271 4.13 21.96 -7.17
N TYR A 272 5.13 21.11 -7.40
CA TYR A 272 5.21 19.76 -6.85
C TYR A 272 5.47 19.80 -5.34
N GLU A 273 6.46 20.58 -4.89
CA GLU A 273 6.81 20.71 -3.47
C GLU A 273 5.63 21.22 -2.62
N ARG A 274 4.83 22.16 -3.16
CA ARG A 274 3.61 22.65 -2.50
C ARG A 274 2.56 21.54 -2.32
N GLN A 275 2.37 20.69 -3.32
CA GLN A 275 1.45 19.56 -3.22
C GLN A 275 1.96 18.50 -2.22
N VAL A 276 3.26 18.19 -2.26
CA VAL A 276 3.90 17.27 -1.30
C VAL A 276 3.75 17.77 0.14
N ALA A 277 3.96 19.07 0.40
CA ALA A 277 3.78 19.64 1.73
C ALA A 277 2.33 19.47 2.24
N ALA A 278 1.34 19.64 1.38
CA ALA A 278 -0.07 19.41 1.72
C ALA A 278 -0.37 17.93 2.02
N VAL A 279 0.17 17.00 1.22
CA VAL A 279 0.04 15.56 1.43
C VAL A 279 0.67 15.12 2.75
N ILE A 280 1.91 15.54 3.02
CA ILE A 280 2.61 15.22 4.28
C ILE A 280 1.85 15.75 5.50
N THR A 281 1.34 16.98 5.41
CA THR A 281 0.55 17.57 6.50
C THR A 281 -0.72 16.76 6.76
N ASN A 282 -1.45 16.36 5.72
CA ASN A 282 -2.64 15.52 5.87
C ASN A 282 -2.32 14.15 6.48
N ILE A 283 -1.19 13.54 6.10
CA ILE A 283 -0.75 12.26 6.69
C ILE A 283 -0.46 12.41 8.19
N GLN A 284 0.10 13.55 8.62
CA GLN A 284 0.41 13.82 10.03
C GLN A 284 -0.83 14.13 10.89
N VAL A 285 -1.89 14.68 10.31
CA VAL A 285 -3.12 15.08 11.05
C VAL A 285 -4.03 13.89 11.39
N TYR A 286 -3.93 12.76 10.67
CA TYR A 286 -4.62 11.51 11.05
C TYR A 286 -3.89 10.69 12.13
N GLY A 287 -2.69 11.12 12.56
CA GLY A 287 -2.08 10.65 13.80
C GLY A 287 -2.73 11.41 14.96
N ASP A 288 -3.09 10.71 16.04
CA ASP A 288 -3.71 11.25 17.25
C ASP A 288 -2.78 12.24 17.97
N ASN A 289 -2.55 13.40 17.35
CA ASN A 289 -1.79 14.51 17.87
C ASN A 289 -2.80 15.50 18.45
N ASN A 290 -3.33 15.18 19.63
CA ASN A 290 -4.05 16.14 20.46
C ASN A 290 -3.09 17.18 21.10
N ALA A 291 -2.09 17.63 20.34
CA ALA A 291 -1.22 18.74 20.70
C ALA A 291 -1.61 19.92 19.81
N PRO A 292 -2.04 21.06 20.39
CA PRO A 292 -2.44 22.20 19.58
C PRO A 292 -1.24 22.68 18.76
N ILE A 293 -1.38 22.65 17.43
CA ILE A 293 -0.45 23.30 16.51
C ILE A 293 -0.55 24.80 16.79
N GLN A 294 0.30 25.31 17.68
CA GLN A 294 0.54 26.74 17.78
C GLN A 294 1.34 27.15 16.55
N ASN A 295 0.64 27.69 15.56
CA ASN A 295 1.24 28.50 14.51
C ASN A 295 2.02 29.64 15.17
N VAL A 296 3.34 29.50 15.32
CA VAL A 296 4.21 30.63 15.70
C VAL A 296 4.45 31.46 14.45
N ALA A 297 3.41 32.21 14.06
CA ALA A 297 3.54 33.36 13.20
C ALA A 297 3.91 34.55 14.08
N GLY A 298 5.17 34.96 14.00
CA GLY A 298 5.70 36.28 14.39
C GLY A 298 5.10 36.97 15.62
N SER A 299 5.72 36.80 16.78
CA SER A 299 5.74 37.85 17.80
C SER A 299 7.05 37.75 18.58
N GLY A 300 7.81 38.84 18.59
CA GLY A 300 9.10 38.94 19.25
C GLY A 300 8.96 38.71 20.76
N ILE A 301 9.66 37.70 21.28
CA ILE A 301 9.80 37.51 22.72
C ILE A 301 10.99 38.35 23.18
N THR A 302 10.74 39.64 23.37
CA THR A 302 11.55 40.46 24.26
C THR A 302 11.11 40.19 25.70
N HIS A 303 12.05 39.67 26.48
CA HIS A 303 12.18 39.91 27.92
C HIS A 303 11.18 39.22 28.86
N VAL A 304 11.54 38.05 29.40
CA VAL A 304 11.28 37.69 30.80
C VAL A 304 12.45 36.85 31.32
N GLY A 305 13.49 37.53 31.83
CA GLY A 305 14.32 36.97 32.87
C GLY A 305 13.71 37.44 34.18
N GLN A 306 13.08 36.54 34.93
CA GLN A 306 12.62 36.86 36.28
C GLN A 306 13.38 35.97 37.26
N ASP A 307 14.19 36.67 38.05
CA ASP A 307 14.98 36.20 39.16
C ASP A 307 14.16 35.37 40.15
N ASN A 308 14.71 34.22 40.53
CA ASN A 308 14.29 33.49 41.72
C ASN A 308 15.39 33.61 42.78
N LYS A 309 15.24 34.58 43.69
CA LYS A 309 15.94 34.58 44.98
C LYS A 309 14.95 34.78 46.13
N ALA A 310 14.72 33.66 46.80
CA ALA A 310 14.62 33.48 48.25
C ALA A 310 13.69 34.40 49.04
N GLN A 311 12.55 33.84 49.45
CA GLN A 311 11.83 34.29 50.65
C GLN A 311 11.84 33.15 51.67
N ALA A 312 12.72 33.30 52.67
CA ALA A 312 12.77 32.46 53.87
C ALA A 312 12.69 33.38 55.10
N GLY A 313 11.64 33.18 55.90
CA GLY A 313 11.59 33.39 57.35
C GLY A 313 11.65 34.82 57.91
N GLY A 314 10.62 35.20 58.65
CA GLY A 314 10.76 36.21 59.70
C GLY A 314 9.48 36.90 60.16
N SER A 315 8.87 36.33 61.21
CA SER A 315 8.03 36.92 62.28
C SER A 315 6.66 36.28 62.42
#